data_AF-A0A820KW66-F1
#
_entry.id   AF-A0A820KW66-F1
#
_cell.length_a   1.000
_cell.length_b   1.000
_cell.length_c   1.000
_cell.angle_alpha   90.00
_cell.angle_beta   90.00
_cell.angle_gamma   90.00
#
_symmetry.space_group_name_H-M   'P 1'
#
loop_
_entity.id
_entity.type
_entity.pdbx_description
1 polymer ?
#
loop_
_entity_poly.entity_id
_entity_poly.type
_entity_poly.pdbx_seq_one_letter_code
_entity_poly.pdbx_strand_id
1 'polypeptide(L)'
;MNGLVTLITGGAAGLGLACAKRFAQQGARVIICDLPSSKGNEIVEKWSSVFASSPNSEINEPEEKLIFQSNKQNYKINPEKTKPDFFPADVTNEKQVQEMFDKIKQEYGQLDVLLNCAGIGIALRTYNINKHLMHSLDEFNRVLNVNVCGTFNVIRWACH
;
A
#
# COMPACT_ATOMS: atom_id res chain seq x y z
N MET A 1 4.53 13.09 9.61
CA MET A 1 3.26 12.87 8.87
C MET A 1 2.12 12.57 9.86
N ASN A 2 2.10 13.24 11.00
CA ASN A 2 1.33 12.78 12.15
C ASN A 2 -0.18 12.89 11.92
N GLY A 3 -0.87 11.75 11.92
CA GLY A 3 -2.32 11.65 11.72
C GLY A 3 -2.78 11.79 10.26
N LEU A 4 -1.88 11.94 9.29
CA LEU A 4 -2.26 12.00 7.88
C LEU A 4 -2.75 10.64 7.39
N VAL A 5 -3.90 10.63 6.73
CA VAL A 5 -4.50 9.44 6.10
C VAL A 5 -3.78 9.18 4.78
N THR A 6 -3.02 8.10 4.73
CA THR A 6 -2.17 7.73 3.59
C THR A 6 -2.63 6.42 2.99
N LEU A 7 -3.06 6.44 1.73
CA LEU A 7 -3.41 5.26 0.94
C LEU A 7 -2.22 4.84 0.09
N ILE A 8 -1.85 3.56 0.14
CA ILE A 8 -0.76 2.99 -0.65
C ILE A 8 -1.30 1.79 -1.43
N THR A 9 -1.38 1.90 -2.75
CA THR A 9 -1.74 0.78 -3.63
C THR A 9 -0.54 -0.14 -3.82
N GLY A 10 -0.75 -1.46 -3.94
CA GLY A 10 0.35 -2.43 -3.95
C GLY A 10 1.15 -2.44 -2.65
N GLY A 11 0.51 -2.07 -1.53
CA GLY A 11 1.17 -1.83 -0.26
C GLY A 11 1.52 -3.10 0.52
N ALA A 12 1.15 -4.30 0.05
CA ALA A 12 1.40 -5.55 0.77
C ALA A 12 2.74 -6.21 0.43
N ALA A 13 3.53 -5.68 -0.51
CA ALA A 13 4.83 -6.23 -0.88
C ALA A 13 5.82 -5.18 -1.42
N GLY A 14 7.08 -5.60 -1.58
CA GLY A 14 8.11 -4.84 -2.30
C GLY A 14 8.28 -3.40 -1.82
N LEU A 15 8.38 -2.48 -2.79
CA LEU A 15 8.53 -1.05 -2.52
C LEU A 15 7.30 -0.43 -1.87
N GLY A 16 6.09 -0.87 -2.24
CA GLY A 16 4.85 -0.37 -1.64
C GLY A 16 4.81 -0.63 -0.13
N LEU A 17 5.17 -1.85 0.29
CA LEU A 17 5.29 -2.18 1.71
C LEU A 17 6.39 -1.40 2.42
N ALA A 18 7.53 -1.16 1.76
CA ALA A 18 8.61 -0.34 2.33
C ALA A 18 8.16 1.12 2.55
N CYS A 19 7.42 1.68 1.59
CA CYS A 19 6.77 2.99 1.74
C CYS A 19 5.75 2.98 2.88
N ALA A 20 4.87 1.97 2.94
CA ALA A 20 3.88 1.82 4.00
C ALA A 20 4.53 1.81 5.39
N LYS A 21 5.60 1.02 5.56
CA LYS A 21 6.39 1.01 6.79
C LYS A 21 6.89 2.41 7.11
N ARG A 22 7.55 3.07 6.15
CA ARG A 22 8.15 4.40 6.34
C ARG A 22 7.14 5.47 6.76
N PHE A 23 5.97 5.50 6.12
CA PHE A 23 4.90 6.44 6.46
C PHE A 23 4.35 6.20 7.86
N ALA A 24 4.16 4.92 8.24
CA ALA A 24 3.74 4.54 9.59
C ALA A 24 4.77 5.00 10.66
N GLN A 25 6.08 4.87 10.43
CA GLN A 25 7.12 5.36 11.38
C GLN A 25 7.05 6.87 11.59
N GLN A 26 6.57 7.61 10.57
CA GLN A 26 6.41 9.06 10.60
C GLN A 26 5.05 9.50 11.18
N GLY A 27 4.28 8.55 11.73
CA GLY A 27 3.01 8.78 12.41
C GLY A 27 1.81 8.92 11.47
N ALA A 28 1.90 8.49 10.21
CA ALA A 28 0.74 8.47 9.32
C ALA A 28 -0.23 7.35 9.72
N ARG A 29 -1.51 7.54 9.42
CA ARG A 29 -2.49 6.46 9.34
C ARG A 29 -2.34 5.80 7.98
N VAL A 30 -1.85 4.57 7.95
CA VAL A 30 -1.56 3.89 6.69
C VAL A 30 -2.69 2.94 6.31
N ILE A 31 -3.25 3.14 5.13
CA ILE A 31 -4.22 2.25 4.50
C ILE A 31 -3.48 1.50 3.40
N ILE A 32 -3.37 0.19 3.55
CA ILE A 32 -2.83 -0.69 2.52
C ILE A 32 -3.98 -1.05 1.57
N CYS A 33 -3.81 -0.73 0.29
CA CYS A 33 -4.64 -1.26 -0.78
C CYS A 33 -3.82 -2.25 -1.59
N ASP A 34 -4.33 -3.46 -1.74
CA ASP A 34 -3.72 -4.50 -2.55
C ASP A 34 -4.79 -5.52 -2.93
N LEU A 35 -4.46 -6.48 -3.78
CA LEU A 35 -5.41 -7.51 -4.20
C LEU A 35 -5.95 -8.29 -2.99
N PRO A 36 -7.20 -8.78 -3.03
CA PRO A 36 -7.77 -9.61 -1.97
C PRO A 36 -6.94 -10.86 -1.64
N SER A 37 -6.17 -11.37 -2.62
CA SER A 37 -5.27 -12.52 -2.48
C SER A 37 -3.90 -12.18 -1.91
N SER A 38 -3.62 -10.91 -1.61
CA SER A 38 -2.36 -10.45 -1.03
C SER A 38 -2.26 -10.74 0.48
N LYS A 39 -1.10 -10.44 1.06
CA LYS A 39 -0.84 -10.55 2.51
C LYS A 39 -1.29 -9.32 3.31
N GLY A 40 -2.16 -8.47 2.75
CA GLY A 40 -2.55 -7.21 3.36
C GLY A 40 -3.13 -7.36 4.77
N ASN A 41 -4.03 -8.33 4.98
CA ASN A 41 -4.61 -8.63 6.30
C ASN A 41 -3.53 -9.02 7.32
N GLU A 42 -2.66 -9.98 6.97
CA GLU A 42 -1.58 -10.44 7.86
C GLU A 42 -0.66 -9.28 8.29
N ILE A 43 -0.34 -8.38 7.36
CA ILE A 43 0.51 -7.22 7.61
C ILE A 43 -0.17 -6.26 8.60
N VAL A 44 -1.45 -5.95 8.39
CA VAL A 44 -2.20 -5.02 9.26
C VAL A 44 -2.45 -5.60 10.65
N GLU A 45 -2.75 -6.89 10.76
CA GLU A 45 -2.87 -7.58 12.06
C GLU A 45 -1.56 -7.52 12.83
N LYS A 46 -0.45 -7.84 12.16
CA LYS A 46 0.88 -7.79 12.73
C LYS A 46 1.29 -6.37 13.15
N TRP A 47 0.94 -5.36 12.37
CA TRP A 47 1.26 -3.98 12.75
C TRP A 47 0.37 -3.50 13.89
N SER A 48 -0.90 -3.87 13.90
CA SER A 48 -1.84 -3.50 14.96
C SER A 48 -1.41 -4.04 16.32
N SER A 49 -0.85 -5.26 16.40
CA SER A 49 -0.31 -5.81 17.65
C SER A 49 0.91 -5.02 18.15
N VAL A 50 1.77 -4.55 17.24
CA VAL A 50 2.92 -3.68 17.55
C VAL A 50 2.47 -2.30 18.03
N PHE A 51 1.41 -1.72 17.47
CA PHE A 51 0.85 -0.43 17.94
C PHE A 51 0.17 -0.53 19.32
N ALA A 52 -0.37 -1.70 19.68
CA ALA A 52 -1.03 -1.93 20.97
C ALA A 52 -0.04 -2.19 22.13
N SER A 53 1.16 -2.67 21.83
CA SER A 53 2.24 -2.85 22.80
C SER A 53 3.07 -1.56 22.90
N SER A 54 3.14 -0.97 24.10
CA SER A 54 3.68 0.37 24.38
C SER A 54 5.09 0.63 23.81
N PRO A 55 5.53 1.90 23.61
CA PRO A 55 6.74 2.28 22.85
C PRO A 55 8.09 1.81 23.43
N ASN A 56 8.09 1.10 24.56
CA ASN A 56 9.27 0.73 25.34
C ASN A 56 9.37 -0.77 25.67
N SER A 57 8.51 -1.64 25.12
CA SER A 57 8.72 -3.09 25.29
C SER A 57 9.79 -3.58 24.32
N GLU A 58 10.85 -4.21 24.85
CA GLU A 58 11.87 -4.91 24.06
C GLU A 58 11.23 -6.11 23.34
N ILE A 59 11.01 -5.98 22.03
CA ILE A 59 10.51 -7.05 21.17
C ILE A 59 11.71 -7.72 20.49
N ASN A 60 11.85 -9.03 20.68
CA ASN A 60 12.97 -9.85 20.19
C ASN A 60 12.67 -10.42 18.79
N GLU A 61 12.79 -9.64 17.70
CA GLU A 61 13.00 -10.15 16.33
C GLU A 61 13.70 -9.11 15.39
N PRO A 62 14.43 -9.53 14.32
CA PRO A 62 15.51 -8.72 13.72
C PRO A 62 15.09 -7.61 12.74
N GLU A 63 13.97 -7.72 12.01
CA GLU A 63 13.61 -6.74 10.95
C GLU A 63 12.53 -5.72 11.37
N GLU A 64 11.71 -6.03 12.37
CA GLU A 64 10.62 -5.15 12.85
C GLU A 64 11.08 -4.04 13.79
N LYS A 65 12.24 -4.23 14.45
CA LYS A 65 12.91 -3.19 15.24
C LYS A 65 13.10 -1.90 14.45
N LEU A 66 13.36 -1.96 13.14
CA LEU A 66 13.63 -0.75 12.35
C LEU A 66 12.40 0.14 12.16
N ILE A 67 11.18 -0.43 12.14
CA ILE A 67 9.95 0.35 11.92
C ILE A 67 9.78 1.40 13.04
N PHE A 68 10.22 1.12 14.26
CA PHE A 68 9.94 2.00 15.40
C PHE A 68 11.17 2.43 16.23
N GLN A 69 12.34 1.79 16.09
CA GLN A 69 13.54 2.17 16.87
C GLN A 69 14.38 3.32 16.27
N SER A 70 14.14 3.73 15.03
CA SER A 70 14.98 4.73 14.33
C SER A 70 14.41 6.16 14.32
N ASN A 71 13.51 6.52 15.24
CA ASN A 71 13.12 7.90 15.44
C ASN A 71 14.15 8.66 16.29
N LYS A 72 15.24 9.11 15.66
CA LYS A 72 16.11 10.18 16.21
C LYS A 72 15.35 11.52 16.35
N GLN A 73 14.12 11.63 15.84
CA GLN A 73 13.21 12.75 16.03
C GLN A 73 11.94 12.29 16.77
N ASN A 74 11.68 12.90 17.92
CA ASN A 74 10.58 12.65 18.85
C ASN A 74 9.15 12.80 18.25
N TYR A 75 8.72 11.95 17.32
CA TYR A 75 7.31 11.90 16.93
C TYR A 75 6.52 11.12 17.98
N LYS A 76 5.69 11.82 18.77
CA LYS A 76 4.69 11.19 19.65
C LYS A 76 3.62 10.54 18.77
N ILE A 77 3.76 9.25 18.51
CA ILE A 77 2.78 8.43 17.77
C ILE A 77 1.54 8.27 18.63
N ASN A 78 0.36 8.63 18.10
CA ASN A 78 -0.93 8.36 18.75
C ASN A 78 -1.52 7.06 18.16
N PRO A 79 -1.56 5.96 18.93
CA PRO A 79 -1.97 4.65 18.42
C PRO A 79 -3.37 4.64 17.79
N GLU A 80 -4.33 5.39 18.35
CA GLU A 80 -5.69 5.48 17.79
C GLU A 80 -5.72 6.20 16.44
N LYS A 81 -4.78 7.13 16.23
CA LYS A 81 -4.65 7.91 14.99
C LYS A 81 -3.71 7.27 13.97
N THR A 82 -2.95 6.25 14.34
CA THR A 82 -1.94 5.61 13.45
C THR A 82 -2.20 4.14 13.21
N LYS A 83 -3.33 3.59 13.70
CA LYS A 83 -3.73 2.22 13.41
C LYS A 83 -3.81 2.00 11.89
N PRO A 84 -3.13 0.99 11.34
CA PRO A 84 -3.19 0.69 9.92
C PRO A 84 -4.46 -0.09 9.59
N ASP A 85 -4.90 0.01 8.34
CA ASP A 85 -6.07 -0.71 7.82
C ASP A 85 -5.77 -1.32 6.44
N PHE A 86 -6.47 -2.40 6.07
CA PHE A 86 -6.31 -3.07 4.78
C PHE A 86 -7.63 -3.02 4.00
N PHE A 87 -7.62 -2.34 2.87
CA PHE A 87 -8.77 -2.24 1.96
C PHE A 87 -8.45 -3.05 0.69
N PRO A 88 -8.94 -4.29 0.57
CA PRO A 88 -8.65 -5.12 -0.59
C PRO A 88 -9.33 -4.56 -1.83
N ALA A 89 -8.55 -4.27 -2.88
CA ALA A 89 -9.07 -3.78 -4.15
C ALA A 89 -8.12 -4.08 -5.32
N ASP A 90 -8.68 -4.38 -6.47
CA ASP A 90 -8.00 -4.35 -7.76
C ASP A 90 -8.10 -2.93 -8.34
N VAL A 91 -6.95 -2.27 -8.52
CA VAL A 91 -6.88 -0.90 -9.06
C VAL A 91 -7.46 -0.77 -10.47
N THR A 92 -7.59 -1.87 -11.21
CA THR A 92 -8.21 -1.90 -12.54
C THR A 92 -9.73 -2.02 -12.50
N ASN A 93 -10.31 -2.31 -11.32
CA ASN A 93 -11.75 -2.42 -11.13
C ASN A 93 -12.33 -1.11 -10.57
N GLU A 94 -13.08 -0.39 -11.40
CA GLU A 94 -13.70 0.89 -11.03
C GLU A 94 -14.57 0.80 -9.77
N LYS A 95 -15.42 -0.24 -9.67
CA LYS A 95 -16.34 -0.37 -8.55
C LYS A 95 -15.60 -0.60 -7.23
N GLN A 96 -14.57 -1.45 -7.23
CA GLN A 96 -13.77 -1.69 -6.03
C GLN A 96 -12.99 -0.44 -5.60
N VAL A 97 -12.45 0.33 -6.55
CA VAL A 97 -11.78 1.59 -6.24
C VAL A 97 -12.78 2.60 -5.68
N GLN A 98 -13.97 2.73 -6.26
CA GLN A 98 -15.02 3.60 -5.73
C GLN A 98 -15.39 3.21 -4.28
N GLU A 99 -15.71 1.94 -4.04
CA GLU A 99 -16.07 1.44 -2.71
C GLU A 99 -14.96 1.68 -1.67
N MET A 100 -13.69 1.54 -2.09
CA MET A 100 -12.53 1.87 -1.26
C MET A 100 -12.52 3.36 -0.87
N PHE A 101 -12.73 4.29 -1.80
CA PHE A 101 -12.74 5.73 -1.51
C PHE A 101 -13.97 6.15 -0.71
N ASP A 102 -15.15 5.58 -0.97
CA ASP A 102 -16.35 5.79 -0.17
C ASP A 102 -16.11 5.39 1.29
N LYS A 103 -15.44 4.25 1.51
CA LYS A 103 -15.04 3.78 2.83
C LYS A 103 -14.02 4.72 3.49
N ILE A 104 -13.01 5.20 2.77
CA ILE A 104 -12.02 6.17 3.29
C ILE A 104 -12.73 7.44 3.77
N LYS A 105 -13.66 7.96 2.97
CA LYS A 105 -14.45 9.14 3.32
C LYS A 105 -15.34 8.91 4.53
N GLN A 106 -15.99 7.75 4.62
CA GLN A 106 -16.84 7.39 5.73
C GLN A 106 -16.06 7.22 7.05
N GLU A 107 -14.89 6.56 7.01
CA GLU A 107 -14.14 6.20 8.22
C GLU A 107 -13.15 7.29 8.66
N TYR A 108 -12.58 8.06 7.73
CA TYR A 108 -11.51 9.01 8.01
C TYR A 108 -11.79 10.43 7.52
N GLY A 109 -12.92 10.66 6.84
CA GLY A 109 -13.33 11.97 6.33
C GLY A 109 -12.68 12.35 5.00
N GLN A 110 -11.35 12.25 4.90
CA GLN A 110 -10.60 12.56 3.68
C GLN A 110 -9.34 11.70 3.54
N LEU A 111 -8.81 11.66 2.32
CA LEU A 111 -7.48 11.16 2.02
C LEU A 111 -6.48 12.33 1.97
N ASP A 112 -5.38 12.26 2.71
CA ASP A 112 -4.34 13.30 2.68
C ASP A 112 -3.23 12.97 1.68
N VAL A 113 -2.89 11.70 1.54
CA VAL A 113 -1.78 11.25 0.68
C VAL A 113 -2.17 9.98 -0.07
N LEU A 114 -1.95 9.99 -1.39
CA LEU A 114 -2.03 8.82 -2.25
C LEU A 114 -0.63 8.44 -2.78
N LEU A 115 -0.24 7.19 -2.58
CA LEU A 115 0.91 6.57 -3.23
C LEU A 115 0.43 5.47 -4.17
N ASN A 116 0.61 5.68 -5.47
CA ASN A 116 0.37 4.67 -6.48
C ASN A 116 1.60 3.78 -6.62
N CYS A 117 1.59 2.62 -5.94
CA CYS A 117 2.68 1.64 -6.02
C CYS A 117 2.24 0.28 -6.58
N ALA A 118 0.92 0.06 -6.80
CA ALA A 118 0.44 -1.11 -7.51
C ALA A 118 1.03 -1.15 -8.92
N GLY A 119 1.66 -2.27 -9.26
CA GLY A 119 2.25 -2.46 -10.56
C GLY A 119 2.70 -3.89 -10.78
N ILE A 120 2.63 -4.32 -12.03
CA ILE A 120 3.19 -5.59 -12.47
C ILE A 120 4.32 -5.34 -13.47
N GLY A 121 5.39 -6.13 -13.33
CA GLY A 121 6.49 -6.17 -14.27
C GLY A 121 6.58 -7.55 -14.89
N ILE A 122 6.62 -7.62 -16.21
CA ILE A 122 6.85 -8.86 -16.96
C ILE A 122 8.20 -8.77 -17.66
N ALA A 123 9.03 -9.80 -17.51
CA ALA A 123 10.36 -9.86 -18.11
C ALA A 123 10.29 -10.55 -19.49
N LEU A 124 9.59 -9.93 -20.44
CA LEU A 124 9.43 -10.44 -21.80
C LEU A 124 10.05 -9.48 -22.82
N ARG A 125 10.78 -10.04 -23.79
CA ARG A 125 11.33 -9.27 -24.93
C ARG A 125 10.24 -9.08 -25.97
N THR A 126 10.24 -7.94 -26.67
CA THR A 126 9.33 -7.67 -27.81
C THR A 126 9.33 -8.82 -28.82
N TYR A 127 10.52 -9.34 -29.11
CA TYR A 127 10.71 -10.60 -29.83
C TYR A 127 11.81 -11.40 -29.15
N ASN A 128 11.54 -12.67 -28.85
CA ASN A 128 12.53 -13.60 -28.34
C ASN A 128 13.13 -14.38 -29.51
N ILE A 129 14.37 -14.03 -29.88
CA ILE A 129 15.07 -14.64 -31.01
C ILE A 129 15.24 -16.15 -30.83
N ASN A 130 15.62 -16.61 -29.63
CA ASN A 130 15.89 -18.03 -29.37
C ASN A 130 14.64 -18.90 -29.41
N LYS A 131 13.49 -18.34 -29.02
CA LYS A 131 12.20 -19.04 -29.03
C LYS A 131 11.39 -18.77 -30.29
N HIS A 132 11.89 -17.93 -31.20
CA HIS A 132 11.17 -17.38 -32.34
C HIS A 132 9.75 -16.89 -32.00
N LEU A 133 9.61 -16.27 -30.83
CA LEU A 133 8.31 -15.96 -30.24
C LEU A 133 8.14 -14.46 -30.03
N MET A 134 7.04 -13.91 -30.52
CA MET A 134 6.64 -12.53 -30.26
C MET A 134 6.09 -12.38 -28.83
N HIS A 135 6.27 -11.20 -28.26
CA HIS A 135 5.60 -10.83 -27.02
C HIS A 135 4.07 -10.89 -27.20
N SER A 136 3.35 -11.45 -26.21
CA SER A 136 1.89 -11.47 -26.23
C SER A 136 1.31 -10.05 -26.10
N LEU A 137 0.38 -9.69 -26.98
CA LEU A 137 -0.35 -8.43 -26.85
C LEU A 137 -1.17 -8.39 -25.56
N ASP A 138 -1.72 -9.53 -25.12
CA ASP A 138 -2.51 -9.63 -23.89
C ASP A 138 -1.67 -9.33 -22.65
N GLU A 139 -0.44 -9.84 -22.60
CA GLU A 139 0.47 -9.56 -21.49
C GLU A 139 0.88 -8.08 -21.45
N PHE A 140 1.10 -7.48 -22.62
CA PHE A 140 1.39 -6.04 -22.71
C PHE A 140 0.19 -5.20 -22.26
N ASN A 141 -1.01 -5.53 -22.73
CA ASN A 141 -2.25 -4.88 -22.33
C ASN A 141 -2.51 -5.03 -20.83
N ARG A 142 -2.18 -6.19 -20.24
CA ARG A 142 -2.29 -6.40 -18.79
C ARG A 142 -1.41 -5.44 -18.01
N VAL A 143 -0.16 -5.24 -18.43
CA VAL A 143 0.76 -4.26 -17.80
C VAL A 143 0.23 -2.84 -17.93
N LEU A 144 -0.24 -2.44 -19.11
CA LEU A 144 -0.84 -1.11 -19.30
C LEU A 144 -2.09 -0.92 -18.43
N ASN A 145 -2.95 -1.94 -18.37
CA ASN A 145 -4.19 -1.87 -17.60
C ASN A 145 -3.90 -1.68 -16.11
N VAL A 146 -2.95 -2.42 -15.54
CA VAL A 146 -2.57 -2.26 -14.12
C VAL A 146 -1.80 -0.96 -13.88
N ASN A 147 -0.70 -0.73 -14.60
CA ASN A 147 0.26 0.31 -14.25
C ASN A 147 -0.19 1.71 -14.70
N VAL A 148 -0.97 1.81 -15.77
CA VAL A 148 -1.41 3.09 -16.34
C VAL A 148 -2.89 3.31 -16.04
N CYS A 149 -3.77 2.43 -16.52
CA CYS A 149 -5.20 2.60 -16.32
C CYS A 149 -5.57 2.51 -14.84
N GLY A 150 -4.98 1.57 -14.09
CA GLY A 150 -5.19 1.43 -12.65
C GLY A 150 -4.74 2.67 -11.88
N THR A 151 -3.54 3.20 -12.19
CA THR A 151 -3.06 4.46 -11.61
C THR A 151 -4.02 5.62 -11.87
N PHE A 152 -4.47 5.80 -13.12
CA PHE A 152 -5.45 6.83 -13.45
C PHE A 152 -6.78 6.62 -12.72
N ASN A 153 -7.26 5.37 -12.67
CA ASN A 153 -8.51 5.01 -12.01
C ASN A 153 -8.48 5.36 -10.52
N VAL A 154 -7.37 5.13 -9.82
CA VAL A 154 -7.22 5.52 -8.42
C VAL A 154 -7.11 7.04 -8.26
N ILE A 155 -6.32 7.72 -9.11
CA ILE A 155 -6.13 9.18 -9.02
C ILE A 155 -7.44 9.94 -9.19
N ARG A 156 -8.28 9.58 -10.18
CA ARG A 156 -9.52 10.32 -10.44
C ARG A 156 -10.50 10.27 -9.26
N TRP A 157 -10.50 9.18 -8.48
CA TRP A 157 -11.32 9.05 -7.28
C TRP A 157 -10.71 9.77 -6.07
N ALA A 158 -9.38 9.92 -6.02
CA ALA A 158 -8.72 10.70 -4.99
C ALA A 158 -9.02 12.21 -5.03
N CYS A 159 -9.58 12.71 -6.13
CA CYS A 159 -9.99 14.11 -6.27
C CYS A 159 -11.42 14.40 -5.77
N HIS A 160 -12.18 13.37 -5.37
CA HIS A 160 -13.59 13.45 -4.97
C HIS A 160 -13.75 13.41 -3.44
#